data_AF-A0AAW0DSV7-F1
#
_entry.id   AF-A0AAW0DSV7-F1
#
_cell.length_a   1.000
_cell.length_b   1.000
_cell.length_c   1.000
_cell.angle_alpha   90.00
_cell.angle_beta   90.00
_cell.angle_gamma   90.00
#
_symmetry.space_group_name_H-M   'P 1'
#
loop_
_entity.id
_entity.type
_entity.pdbx_description
1 polymer ?
#
loop_
_entity_poly.entity_id
_entity_poly.type
_entity_poly.pdbx_seq_one_letter_code
_entity_poly.pdbx_strand_id
1 'polypeptide(L)'
;MPEPSTRARRALVSLRGEDQCGDWRVLEDADIRLDQEQEPDAAARIRLGQVGSRNGKKERRAVAISSKQRMMSWIWTQGGGPGTDEQQLVDAVRVEWAKTKARRDRWVEEVELLREEMRRVLRFLAWRALWWEQRRAVLWEVAPEVRAGLQAYAARQAALARRMARTWREAWNASATTAVRTVMENEEIVRTLDQATAPTDAEGLPV
;
A
#
# COMPACT_ATOMS: atom_id res chain seq x y z
N MET A 1 22.80 25.34 23.41
CA MET A 1 23.64 24.88 22.29
C MET A 1 22.97 25.38 21.01
N PRO A 2 23.62 26.15 20.14
CA PRO A 2 23.00 26.60 18.90
C PRO A 2 22.71 25.40 17.98
N GLU A 3 21.57 25.44 17.30
CA GLU A 3 21.08 24.40 16.38
C GLU A 3 22.14 24.08 15.30
N PRO A 4 22.26 22.82 14.85
CA PRO A 4 23.31 22.37 13.93
C PRO A 4 23.32 23.13 12.59
N SER A 5 22.16 23.63 12.16
CA SER A 5 21.99 24.45 10.96
C SER A 5 22.76 25.77 11.00
N THR A 6 22.83 26.41 12.18
CA THR A 6 23.51 27.69 12.35
C THR A 6 25.04 27.53 12.33
N ARG A 7 25.54 26.33 12.64
CA ARG A 7 26.97 26.00 12.63
C ARG A 7 27.52 25.89 11.21
N ALA A 8 26.77 25.29 10.30
CA ALA A 8 27.17 25.14 8.90
C ALA A 8 27.30 26.50 8.19
N ARG A 9 26.34 27.41 8.38
CA ARG A 9 26.40 28.79 7.84
C ARG A 9 27.59 29.56 8.41
N ARG A 10 27.81 29.50 9.73
CA ARG A 10 28.96 30.17 10.37
C ARG A 10 30.29 29.65 9.82
N ALA A 11 30.44 28.34 9.66
CA ALA A 11 31.64 27.75 9.08
C ALA A 11 31.87 28.21 7.62
N LEU A 12 30.81 28.28 6.82
CA LEU A 12 30.86 28.78 5.44
C LEU A 12 31.29 30.25 5.39
N VAL A 13 30.70 31.10 6.23
CA VAL A 13 31.06 32.52 6.35
C VAL A 13 32.52 32.68 6.79
N SER A 14 32.99 31.87 7.74
CA SER A 14 34.39 31.87 8.18
C SER A 14 35.39 31.44 7.10
N LEU A 15 34.97 30.63 6.13
CA LEU A 15 35.85 30.08 5.08
C LEU A 15 35.83 30.90 3.77
N ARG A 16 34.70 31.52 3.41
CA ARG A 16 34.51 32.17 2.11
C ARG A 16 34.21 33.66 2.15
N GLY A 17 34.02 34.26 3.33
CA GLY A 17 33.60 35.65 3.46
C GLY A 17 32.07 35.80 3.32
N GLU A 18 31.53 36.88 3.90
CA GLU A 18 30.08 37.16 3.90
C GLU A 18 29.54 37.46 2.48
N ASP A 19 30.37 38.06 1.64
CA ASP A 19 30.11 38.48 0.27
C ASP A 19 29.88 37.33 -0.71
N GLN A 20 30.57 36.20 -0.51
CA GLN A 20 30.39 34.99 -1.33
C GLN A 20 29.26 34.09 -0.82
N CYS A 21 28.71 34.40 0.35
CA CYS A 21 27.73 33.57 1.01
C CYS A 21 26.27 33.91 0.63
N GLY A 22 26.03 34.78 -0.35
CA GLY A 22 24.71 35.07 -0.93
C GLY A 22 23.56 35.34 0.07
N ASP A 23 22.35 35.53 -0.45
CA ASP A 23 21.12 35.54 0.37
C ASP A 23 20.60 34.11 0.62
N TRP A 24 21.48 33.18 0.97
CA TRP A 24 21.05 31.81 1.29
C TRP A 24 20.22 31.83 2.58
N ARG A 25 18.99 31.34 2.53
CA ARG A 25 18.17 31.14 3.74
C ARG A 25 18.85 30.13 4.66
N VAL A 26 18.66 30.29 5.97
CA VAL A 26 19.17 29.32 6.95
C VAL A 26 18.42 28.01 6.74
N LEU A 27 19.17 26.91 6.52
CA LEU A 27 18.64 25.57 6.31
C LEU A 27 18.11 24.99 7.62
N GLU A 28 16.80 24.91 7.82
CA GLU A 28 16.24 24.30 9.03
C GLU A 28 16.13 22.78 8.90
N ASP A 29 16.13 22.04 10.02
CA ASP A 29 15.94 20.58 10.00
C ASP A 29 14.58 20.16 9.38
N ALA A 30 13.61 21.08 9.42
CA ALA A 30 12.33 20.92 8.74
C ALA A 30 12.44 20.98 7.21
N ASP A 31 13.43 21.70 6.65
CA ASP A 31 13.58 21.89 5.20
C ASP A 31 14.19 20.66 4.48
N ILE A 32 14.92 19.82 5.22
CA ILE A 32 15.58 18.59 4.73
C ILE A 32 14.62 17.39 4.78
N ARG A 33 13.49 17.52 5.48
CA ARG A 33 12.45 16.50 5.50
C ARG A 33 11.67 16.57 4.20
N LEU A 34 12.25 15.94 3.18
CA LEU A 34 11.50 15.52 2.01
C LEU A 34 10.31 14.71 2.50
N ASP A 35 9.11 15.03 2.00
CA ASP A 35 7.96 14.14 2.05
C ASP A 35 8.40 12.88 1.29
N GLN A 36 9.01 11.92 1.98
CA GLN A 36 9.22 10.59 1.43
C GLN A 36 7.84 10.16 0.98
N GLU A 37 7.68 9.84 -0.32
CA GLU A 37 6.44 9.31 -0.88
C GLU A 37 5.87 8.35 0.15
N GLN A 38 4.85 8.80 0.89
CA GLN A 38 4.26 7.97 1.91
C GLN A 38 3.57 6.89 1.10
N GLU A 39 4.21 5.71 1.02
CA GLU A 39 3.66 4.56 0.33
C GLU A 39 2.20 4.46 0.78
N PRO A 40 1.22 4.43 -0.14
CA PRO A 40 -0.20 4.43 0.22
C PRO A 40 -0.54 3.29 1.20
N ASP A 41 0.29 2.24 1.17
CA ASP A 41 0.19 1.05 2.02
C ASP A 41 0.94 1.19 3.36
N ALA A 42 1.66 2.29 3.61
CA ALA A 42 2.36 2.54 4.86
C ALA A 42 1.39 2.52 6.05
N ALA A 43 0.20 3.12 5.88
CA ALA A 43 -0.85 3.08 6.88
C ALA A 43 -1.39 1.65 7.10
N ALA A 44 -1.53 0.86 6.02
CA ALA A 44 -1.96 -0.54 6.09
C ALA A 44 -0.91 -1.45 6.75
N ARG A 45 0.39 -1.25 6.43
CA ARG A 45 1.53 -1.97 7.03
C ARG A 45 1.67 -1.68 8.52
N ILE A 46 1.51 -0.42 8.93
CA ILE A 46 1.53 -0.04 10.36
C ILE A 46 0.37 -0.72 11.11
N ARG A 47 -0.84 -0.71 10.53
CA ARG A 47 -2.00 -1.42 11.11
C ARG A 47 -1.72 -2.92 11.24
N LEU A 48 -1.16 -3.55 10.20
CA LEU A 48 -0.81 -4.98 10.22
C LEU A 48 0.25 -5.30 11.30
N GLY A 49 1.26 -4.45 11.47
CA GLY A 49 2.28 -4.58 12.52
C GLY A 49 1.74 -4.43 13.94
N GLN A 50 0.67 -3.64 14.14
CA GLN A 50 -0.01 -3.48 15.43
C GLN A 50 -0.85 -4.69 15.83
N VAL A 51 -1.34 -5.49 14.87
CA VAL A 51 -2.12 -6.71 15.17
C VAL A 51 -1.25 -7.82 15.80
N GLY A 52 0.09 -7.75 15.67
CA GLY A 52 1.01 -8.77 16.17
C GLY A 52 1.97 -8.34 17.29
N SER A 53 2.10 -7.05 17.61
CA SER A 53 3.14 -6.56 18.53
C SER A 53 2.57 -6.00 19.84
N ARG A 54 2.83 -6.70 20.95
CA ARG A 54 2.49 -6.25 22.32
C ARG A 54 3.41 -5.15 22.86
N ASN A 55 4.44 -4.72 22.12
CA ASN A 55 5.35 -3.64 22.52
C ASN A 55 5.71 -2.77 21.31
N GLY A 56 4.82 -1.83 20.96
CA GLY A 56 5.07 -0.84 19.92
C GLY A 56 5.73 0.41 20.49
N LYS A 57 7.05 0.55 20.28
CA LYS A 57 7.78 1.81 20.50
C LYS A 57 7.12 2.89 19.64
N LYS A 58 6.54 3.91 20.28
CA LYS A 58 5.93 5.07 19.60
C LYS A 58 7.03 5.82 18.85
N GLU A 59 7.18 5.51 17.57
CA GLU A 59 7.93 6.35 16.64
C GLU A 59 7.22 7.70 16.55
N ARG A 60 8.00 8.78 16.66
CA ARG A 60 7.48 10.15 16.67
C ARG A 60 6.76 10.39 15.34
N ARG A 61 5.45 10.60 15.40
CA ARG A 61 4.64 10.95 14.23
C ARG A 61 5.28 12.14 13.53
N ALA A 62 5.69 11.96 12.27
CA ALA A 62 5.92 13.09 11.38
C ALA A 62 4.62 13.89 11.34
N VAL A 63 4.72 15.18 11.61
CA VAL A 63 3.60 16.12 11.58
C VAL A 63 3.01 16.05 10.17
N ALA A 64 1.77 15.58 10.05
CA ALA A 64 1.06 15.59 8.79
C ALA A 64 0.80 17.05 8.40
N ILE A 65 1.56 17.55 7.44
CA ILE A 65 1.31 18.85 6.83
C ILE A 65 0.06 18.70 5.98
N SER A 66 -0.95 19.53 6.27
CA SER A 66 -2.20 19.63 5.51
C SER A 66 -1.92 19.76 4.02
N SER A 67 -2.66 19.01 3.19
CA SER A 67 -2.49 18.89 1.74
C SER A 67 -2.49 20.23 0.97
N LYS A 68 -2.95 21.33 1.57
CA LYS A 68 -2.93 22.68 0.98
C LYS A 68 -1.56 23.39 1.10
N GLN A 69 -0.60 22.84 1.82
CA GLN A 69 0.78 23.36 1.94
C GLN A 69 1.84 22.38 1.43
N ARG A 70 1.52 21.61 0.38
CA ARG A 70 2.50 20.78 -0.33
C ARG A 70 3.38 21.66 -1.24
N MET A 71 3.95 22.74 -0.69
CA MET A 71 4.95 23.56 -1.38
C MET A 71 6.27 22.82 -1.31
N MET A 72 6.87 22.50 -2.46
CA MET A 72 8.23 21.95 -2.53
C MET A 72 9.18 22.85 -1.73
N SER A 73 10.11 22.25 -0.97
CA SER A 73 11.00 23.03 -0.11
C SER A 73 11.78 24.05 -0.95
N TRP A 74 12.07 25.20 -0.35
CA TRP A 74 12.69 26.32 -1.05
C TRP A 74 14.05 25.97 -1.67
N ILE A 75 14.71 24.94 -1.15
CA ILE A 75 15.95 24.35 -1.67
C ILE A 75 15.77 23.90 -3.13
N TRP A 76 14.59 23.40 -3.49
CA TRP A 76 14.25 22.94 -4.83
C TRP A 76 13.66 24.03 -5.74
N THR A 77 13.42 25.24 -5.21
CA THR A 77 12.85 26.37 -5.98
C THR A 77 13.81 27.56 -6.11
N GLN A 78 14.95 27.56 -5.41
CA GLN A 78 15.87 28.70 -5.37
C GLN A 78 16.66 28.94 -6.67
N GLY A 79 16.70 27.98 -7.60
CA GLY A 79 17.40 28.07 -8.89
C GLY A 79 16.53 28.47 -10.08
N GLY A 80 15.29 28.89 -9.83
CA GLY A 80 14.23 28.95 -10.85
C GLY A 80 13.28 27.80 -10.62
N GLY A 81 12.14 28.09 -9.98
CA GLY A 81 11.11 27.10 -9.72
C GLY A 81 10.48 26.56 -11.00
N PRO A 82 9.63 25.51 -10.89
CA PRO A 82 8.87 24.99 -12.02
C PRO A 82 8.03 26.14 -12.61
N GLY A 83 8.44 26.64 -13.78
CA GLY A 83 7.88 27.83 -14.41
C GLY A 83 8.85 28.65 -15.26
N THR A 84 10.16 28.46 -15.10
CA THR A 84 11.16 29.13 -15.98
C THR A 84 11.63 28.29 -17.16
N ASP A 85 11.44 26.97 -17.14
CA ASP A 85 11.86 26.04 -18.20
C ASP A 85 10.79 24.94 -18.41
N GLU A 86 9.94 25.13 -19.41
CA GLU A 86 8.83 24.22 -19.77
C GLU A 86 9.32 22.77 -19.95
N GLN A 87 10.54 22.59 -20.44
CA GLN A 87 11.16 21.28 -20.64
C GLN A 87 11.30 20.50 -19.32
N GLN A 88 11.69 21.18 -18.24
CA GLN A 88 11.88 20.57 -16.91
C GLN A 88 10.55 20.17 -16.28
N LEU A 89 9.49 20.97 -16.49
CA LEU A 89 8.15 20.63 -16.05
C LEU A 89 7.63 19.38 -16.78
N VAL A 90 7.77 19.34 -18.10
CA VAL A 90 7.39 18.19 -18.92
C VAL A 90 8.13 16.92 -18.49
N ASP A 91 9.44 17.02 -18.23
CA ASP A 91 10.24 15.89 -17.78
C ASP A 91 9.85 15.43 -16.36
N ALA A 92 9.57 16.35 -15.43
CA ALA A 92 9.03 16.00 -14.11
C ALA A 92 7.67 15.28 -14.21
N VAL A 93 6.76 15.76 -15.07
CA VAL A 93 5.46 15.12 -15.32
C VAL A 93 5.64 13.73 -15.93
N ARG A 94 6.59 13.55 -16.87
CA ARG A 94 6.91 12.22 -17.43
C ARG A 94 7.42 11.25 -16.38
N VAL A 95 8.27 11.70 -15.47
CA VAL A 95 8.77 10.88 -14.36
C VAL A 95 7.63 10.47 -13.44
N GLU A 96 6.76 11.40 -13.04
CA GLU A 96 5.61 11.08 -12.19
C GLU A 96 4.60 10.17 -12.91
N TRP A 97 4.38 10.36 -14.21
CA TRP A 97 3.58 9.45 -15.03
C TRP A 97 4.20 8.04 -15.10
N ALA A 98 5.51 7.94 -15.30
CA ALA A 98 6.21 6.65 -15.34
C ALA A 98 6.13 5.92 -13.99
N LYS A 99 6.30 6.64 -12.87
CA LYS A 99 6.13 6.09 -11.51
C LYS A 99 4.71 5.60 -11.24
N THR A 100 3.71 6.44 -11.54
CA THR A 100 2.31 6.09 -11.32
C THR A 100 1.86 4.92 -12.20
N LYS A 101 2.32 4.88 -13.46
CA LYS A 101 2.13 3.74 -14.35
C LYS A 101 2.77 2.46 -13.80
N ALA A 102 4.05 2.52 -13.38
CA ALA A 102 4.73 1.36 -12.80
C ALA A 102 4.03 0.83 -11.54
N ARG A 103 3.50 1.73 -10.69
CA ARG A 103 2.71 1.35 -9.51
C ARG A 103 1.39 0.68 -9.89
N ARG A 104 0.69 1.22 -10.89
CA ARG A 104 -0.54 0.61 -11.44
C ARG A 104 -0.25 -0.78 -12.00
N ASP A 105 0.78 -0.92 -12.82
CA ASP A 105 1.14 -2.19 -13.47
C ASP A 105 1.50 -3.25 -12.41
N ARG A 106 2.31 -2.89 -11.39
CA ARG A 106 2.61 -3.75 -10.24
C ARG A 106 1.36 -4.15 -9.46
N TRP A 107 0.44 -3.21 -9.21
CA TRP A 107 -0.80 -3.52 -8.51
C TRP A 107 -1.66 -4.53 -9.27
N VAL A 108 -1.71 -4.42 -10.61
CA VAL A 108 -2.40 -5.40 -11.45
C VAL A 108 -1.76 -6.79 -11.30
N GLU A 109 -0.43 -6.88 -11.37
CA GLU A 109 0.30 -8.14 -11.14
C GLU A 109 0.00 -8.73 -9.76
N GLU A 110 0.03 -7.91 -8.70
CA GLU A 110 -0.24 -8.36 -7.33
C GLU A 110 -1.66 -8.92 -7.18
N VAL A 111 -2.67 -8.29 -7.80
CA VAL A 111 -4.05 -8.79 -7.79
C VAL A 111 -4.15 -10.14 -8.51
N GLU A 112 -3.45 -10.31 -9.63
CA GLU A 112 -3.40 -11.59 -10.34
C GLU A 112 -2.70 -12.68 -9.53
N LEU A 113 -1.58 -12.35 -8.88
CA LEU A 113 -0.87 -13.25 -7.98
C LEU A 113 -1.75 -13.69 -6.80
N LEU A 114 -2.42 -12.74 -6.13
CA LEU A 114 -3.30 -13.02 -4.99
C LEU A 114 -4.45 -13.98 -5.38
N ARG A 115 -5.03 -13.81 -6.57
CA ARG A 115 -6.05 -14.72 -7.12
C ARG A 115 -5.49 -16.12 -7.33
N GLU A 116 -4.28 -16.21 -7.89
CA GLU A 116 -3.64 -17.50 -8.13
C GLU A 116 -3.21 -18.19 -6.83
N GLU A 117 -2.73 -17.44 -5.84
CA GLU A 117 -2.44 -17.96 -4.51
C GLU A 117 -3.69 -18.60 -3.87
N MET A 118 -4.85 -17.95 -3.96
CA MET A 118 -6.09 -18.56 -3.48
C MET A 118 -6.50 -19.83 -4.23
N ARG A 119 -6.31 -19.88 -5.55
CA ARG A 119 -6.51 -21.15 -6.28
C ARG A 119 -5.57 -22.24 -5.78
N ARG A 120 -4.28 -21.93 -5.58
CA ARG A 120 -3.27 -22.88 -5.10
C ARG A 120 -3.58 -23.36 -3.68
N VAL A 121 -3.97 -22.47 -2.79
CA VAL A 121 -4.34 -22.80 -1.40
C VAL A 121 -5.54 -23.74 -1.37
N LEU A 122 -6.60 -23.45 -2.12
CA LEU A 122 -7.78 -24.32 -2.19
C LEU A 122 -7.44 -25.70 -2.79
N ARG A 123 -6.60 -25.75 -3.84
CA ARG A 123 -6.12 -26.99 -4.45
C ARG A 123 -5.29 -27.81 -3.46
N PHE A 124 -4.40 -27.16 -2.71
CA PHE A 124 -3.60 -27.81 -1.68
C PHE A 124 -4.47 -28.42 -0.59
N LEU A 125 -5.50 -27.69 -0.11
CA LEU A 125 -6.40 -28.22 0.92
C LEU A 125 -7.24 -29.40 0.41
N ALA A 126 -7.69 -29.37 -0.84
CA ALA A 126 -8.39 -30.49 -1.46
C ALA A 126 -7.48 -31.72 -1.55
N TRP A 127 -6.24 -31.55 -2.04
CA TRP A 127 -5.23 -32.60 -2.07
C TRP A 127 -4.94 -33.15 -0.68
N ARG A 128 -4.74 -32.28 0.32
CA ARG A 128 -4.48 -32.68 1.71
C ARG A 128 -5.64 -33.48 2.30
N ALA A 129 -6.89 -33.12 1.99
CA ALA A 129 -8.04 -33.90 2.43
C ALA A 129 -8.02 -35.32 1.84
N LEU A 130 -7.78 -35.45 0.53
CA LEU A 130 -7.65 -36.74 -0.14
C LEU A 130 -6.48 -37.58 0.41
N TRP A 131 -5.35 -36.94 0.68
CA TRP A 131 -4.18 -37.60 1.26
C TRP A 131 -4.48 -38.20 2.65
N TRP A 132 -5.26 -37.50 3.48
CA TRP A 132 -5.73 -38.03 4.76
C TRP A 132 -6.75 -39.16 4.60
N GLU A 133 -7.62 -39.11 3.60
CA GLU A 133 -8.56 -40.21 3.30
C GLU A 133 -7.84 -41.47 2.83
N GLN A 134 -6.83 -41.33 2.00
CA GLN A 134 -5.97 -42.45 1.60
C GLN A 134 -5.30 -43.06 2.84
N ARG A 135 -4.78 -42.25 3.76
CA ARG A 135 -4.21 -42.73 5.04
C ARG A 135 -5.21 -43.47 5.92
N ARG A 136 -6.48 -43.06 5.91
CA ARG A 136 -7.55 -43.78 6.62
C ARG A 136 -7.76 -45.18 6.04
N ALA A 137 -7.62 -45.34 4.73
CA ALA A 137 -7.78 -46.62 4.04
C ALA A 137 -6.57 -47.56 4.17
N VAL A 138 -5.43 -47.07 4.69
CA VAL A 138 -4.24 -47.90 4.92
C VAL A 138 -4.50 -48.94 6.01
N LEU A 139 -4.13 -50.18 5.73
CA LEU A 139 -4.13 -51.28 6.70
C LEU A 139 -2.83 -51.24 7.51
N TRP A 140 -2.89 -50.59 8.67
CA TRP A 140 -1.77 -50.52 9.60
C TRP A 140 -1.63 -51.84 10.37
N GLU A 141 -0.42 -52.41 10.41
CA GLU A 141 -0.04 -53.56 11.23
C GLU A 141 0.14 -53.15 12.71
N VAL A 142 -0.97 -52.75 13.33
CA VAL A 142 -1.04 -52.31 14.73
C VAL A 142 -2.27 -52.91 15.40
N ALA A 143 -2.32 -52.84 16.73
CA ALA A 143 -3.47 -53.26 17.52
C ALA A 143 -4.78 -52.59 17.02
N PRO A 144 -5.91 -53.30 17.07
CA PRO A 144 -7.18 -52.84 16.48
C PRO A 144 -7.67 -51.50 17.07
N GLU A 145 -7.43 -51.26 18.36
CA GLU A 145 -7.78 -50.01 19.05
C GLU A 145 -6.95 -48.84 18.50
N VAL A 146 -5.65 -49.06 18.30
CA VAL A 146 -4.74 -48.07 17.71
C VAL A 146 -5.13 -47.78 16.26
N ARG A 147 -5.48 -48.83 15.50
CA ARG A 147 -5.96 -48.68 14.12
C ARG A 147 -7.22 -47.83 14.05
N ALA A 148 -8.20 -48.08 14.93
CA ALA A 148 -9.42 -47.28 15.01
C ALA A 148 -9.11 -45.80 15.33
N GLY A 149 -8.19 -45.55 16.27
CA GLY A 149 -7.72 -44.20 16.59
C GLY A 149 -7.06 -43.48 15.40
N LEU A 150 -6.19 -44.16 14.66
CA LEU A 150 -5.55 -43.61 13.45
C LEU A 150 -6.57 -43.28 12.37
N GLN A 151 -7.55 -44.16 12.14
CA GLN A 151 -8.62 -43.92 11.17
C GLN A 151 -9.50 -42.73 11.57
N ALA A 152 -9.87 -42.63 12.85
CA ALA A 152 -10.64 -41.50 13.37
C ALA A 152 -9.85 -40.19 13.24
N TYR A 153 -8.55 -40.20 13.55
CA TYR A 153 -7.69 -39.03 13.40
C TYR A 153 -7.56 -38.59 11.95
N ALA A 154 -7.30 -39.54 11.04
CA ALA A 154 -7.22 -39.26 9.60
C ALA A 154 -8.54 -38.68 9.06
N ALA A 155 -9.69 -39.24 9.46
CA ALA A 155 -11.01 -38.72 9.12
C ALA A 155 -11.20 -37.28 9.62
N ARG A 156 -10.82 -36.98 10.87
CA ARG A 156 -10.87 -35.63 11.44
C ARG A 156 -10.00 -34.64 10.66
N GLN A 157 -8.79 -35.04 10.28
CA GLN A 157 -7.87 -34.19 9.51
C GLN A 157 -8.39 -33.90 8.10
N ALA A 158 -8.98 -34.89 7.43
CA ALA A 158 -9.63 -34.69 6.14
C ALA A 158 -10.82 -33.72 6.25
N ALA A 159 -11.66 -33.89 7.27
CA ALA A 159 -12.79 -32.99 7.54
C ALA A 159 -12.32 -31.56 7.83
N LEU A 160 -11.25 -31.39 8.61
CA LEU A 160 -10.68 -30.08 8.92
C LEU A 160 -10.15 -29.37 7.66
N ALA A 161 -9.42 -30.08 6.80
CA ALA A 161 -8.91 -29.53 5.54
C ALA A 161 -10.05 -29.05 4.63
N ARG A 162 -11.13 -29.83 4.52
CA ARG A 162 -12.34 -29.45 3.78
C ARG A 162 -13.03 -28.23 4.37
N ARG A 163 -13.15 -28.18 5.71
CA ARG A 163 -13.73 -27.05 6.41
C ARG A 163 -12.95 -25.76 6.13
N MET A 164 -11.62 -25.80 6.28
CA MET A 164 -10.75 -24.65 5.97
C MET A 164 -10.93 -24.19 4.53
N ALA A 165 -10.97 -25.12 3.57
CA ALA A 165 -11.15 -24.78 2.16
C ALA A 165 -12.48 -24.07 1.91
N ARG A 166 -13.56 -24.54 2.54
CA ARG A 166 -14.88 -23.92 2.45
C ARG A 166 -14.87 -22.52 3.05
N THR A 167 -14.40 -22.38 4.29
CA THR A 167 -14.40 -21.09 5.00
C THR A 167 -13.55 -20.04 4.28
N TRP A 168 -12.39 -20.44 3.75
CA TRP A 168 -11.52 -19.51 3.03
C TRP A 168 -12.09 -19.13 1.67
N ARG A 169 -12.73 -20.06 0.97
CA ARG A 169 -13.44 -19.77 -0.28
C ARG A 169 -14.59 -18.79 -0.06
N GLU A 170 -15.41 -19.02 0.98
CA GLU A 170 -16.52 -18.14 1.34
C GLU A 170 -16.03 -16.73 1.70
N ALA A 171 -15.03 -16.64 2.57
CA ALA A 171 -14.43 -15.36 2.95
C ALA A 171 -13.83 -14.62 1.74
N TRP A 172 -13.10 -15.34 0.88
CA TRP A 172 -12.52 -14.78 -0.34
C TRP A 172 -13.57 -14.24 -1.31
N ASN A 173 -14.63 -15.02 -1.56
CA ASN A 173 -15.71 -14.62 -2.44
C ASN A 173 -16.46 -13.40 -1.87
N ALA A 174 -16.72 -13.37 -0.57
CA ALA A 174 -17.35 -12.22 0.08
C ALA A 174 -16.51 -10.95 -0.07
N SER A 175 -15.20 -11.02 0.16
CA SER A 175 -14.29 -9.89 -0.05
C SER A 175 -14.24 -9.43 -1.51
N ALA A 176 -14.22 -10.36 -2.46
CA ALA A 176 -14.26 -10.05 -3.88
C ALA A 176 -15.58 -9.36 -4.27
N THR A 177 -16.73 -9.84 -3.78
CA THR A 177 -18.04 -9.21 -4.00
C THR A 177 -18.09 -7.80 -3.41
N THR A 178 -17.56 -7.60 -2.19
CA THR A 178 -17.48 -6.28 -1.58
C THR A 178 -16.63 -5.33 -2.42
N ALA A 179 -15.47 -5.78 -2.91
CA ALA A 179 -14.58 -4.99 -3.75
C ALA A 179 -15.23 -4.60 -5.08
N VAL A 180 -15.91 -5.54 -5.75
CA VAL A 180 -16.67 -5.25 -6.98
C VAL A 180 -17.76 -4.22 -6.72
N ARG A 181 -18.50 -4.36 -5.62
CA ARG A 181 -19.54 -3.40 -5.23
C ARG A 181 -18.96 -2.00 -5.02
N THR A 182 -17.85 -1.88 -4.30
CA THR A 182 -17.21 -0.58 -4.06
C THR A 182 -16.71 0.06 -5.36
N VAL A 183 -16.18 -0.75 -6.29
CA VAL A 183 -15.78 -0.24 -7.62
C VAL A 183 -17.00 0.27 -8.39
N MET A 184 -18.12 -0.47 -8.38
CA MET A 184 -19.35 -0.03 -9.03
C MET A 184 -19.92 1.25 -8.41
N GLU A 185 -19.97 1.34 -7.08
CA GLU A 185 -20.40 2.55 -6.36
C GLU A 185 -19.50 3.75 -6.68
N ASN A 186 -18.19 3.54 -6.76
CA ASN A 186 -17.23 4.58 -7.15
C ASN A 186 -17.41 5.00 -8.62
N GLU A 187 -17.67 4.07 -9.54
CA GLU A 187 -17.97 4.39 -10.94
C GLU A 187 -19.28 5.18 -11.08
N GLU A 188 -20.30 4.84 -10.30
CA GLU A 188 -21.55 5.60 -10.23
C GLU A 188 -21.33 7.01 -9.67
N ILE A 189 -20.49 7.16 -8.64
CA ILE A 189 -20.08 8.48 -8.11
C ILE A 189 -19.35 9.29 -9.18
N VAL A 190 -18.42 8.67 -9.92
CA VAL A 190 -17.69 9.37 -11.00
C VAL A 190 -18.65 9.78 -12.12
N ARG A 191 -19.57 8.91 -12.53
CA ARG A 191 -20.58 9.24 -13.56
C ARG A 191 -21.52 10.35 -13.14
N THR A 192 -21.97 10.35 -11.88
CA THR A 192 -22.86 11.41 -11.36
C THR A 192 -22.13 12.74 -11.21
N LEU A 193 -20.84 12.73 -10.88
CA LEU A 193 -19.99 13.93 -10.89
C LEU A 193 -19.78 14.46 -12.31
N ASP A 194 -19.46 13.60 -13.29
CA ASP A 194 -19.33 13.98 -14.70
C ASP A 194 -20.63 14.61 -15.24
N GLN A 195 -21.80 14.04 -14.90
CA GLN A 195 -23.11 14.60 -15.24
C GLN A 195 -23.40 15.94 -14.55
N ALA A 196 -22.90 16.15 -13.33
CA ALA A 196 -23.03 17.41 -12.60
C ALA A 196 -22.06 18.51 -13.07
N THR A 197 -20.95 18.14 -13.71
CA THR A 197 -19.97 19.08 -14.31
C THR A 197 -20.18 19.34 -15.80
N ALA A 198 -21.18 18.70 -16.43
CA ALA A 198 -21.60 19.09 -17.78
C ALA A 198 -22.05 20.58 -17.75
N PRO A 199 -21.60 21.41 -18.71
CA PRO A 199 -21.92 22.83 -18.71
C PRO A 199 -23.44 23.01 -18.75
N THR A 200 -23.99 23.58 -17.68
CA THR A 200 -25.38 24.02 -17.65
C THR A 200 -25.50 25.21 -18.58
N ASP A 201 -26.02 24.99 -19.79
CA ASP A 201 -26.45 26.09 -20.65
C ASP A 201 -27.53 26.89 -19.92
N ALA A 202 -27.56 28.20 -20.17
CA ALA A 202 -28.37 29.19 -19.45
C ALA A 202 -29.90 29.00 -19.52
N GLU A 203 -30.41 27.89 -20.09
CA GLU A 203 -31.84 27.62 -20.29
C GLU A 203 -32.36 26.31 -19.65
N GLY A 204 -31.55 25.58 -18.87
CA GLY A 204 -32.08 24.62 -17.89
C GLY A 204 -32.91 23.44 -18.42
N LEU A 205 -32.52 22.83 -19.54
CA LEU A 205 -33.09 21.55 -19.98
C LEU A 205 -31.98 20.54 -20.35
N PRO A 206 -32.08 19.27 -19.90
CA PRO A 206 -31.10 18.23 -20.21
C PRO A 206 -31.28 17.74 -21.65
N VAL A 207 -30.18 17.68 -22.42
CA VAL A 207 -30.06 16.96 -23.70
C VAL A 207 -29.69 15.51 -23.43
#